data_AF-A0A843GQF1-F1
#
_entry.id   AF-A0A843GQF1-F1
#
_cell.length_a   1.000
_cell.length_b   1.000
_cell.length_c   1.000
_cell.angle_alpha   90.00
_cell.angle_beta   90.00
_cell.angle_gamma   90.00
#
_symmetry.space_group_name_H-M   'P 1'
#
loop_
_entity.id
_entity.type
_entity.pdbx_description
1 polymer ?
#
loop_
_entity_poly.entity_id
_entity_poly.type
_entity_poly.pdbx_seq_one_letter_code
_entity_poly.pdbx_strand_id
1 'polypeptide(L)'
;MYIMVFDTETTSLDKPFCYDIGYIIMNCDNGETVVQKHFVIEQVWHNLPLFESAYYKEKRVDYVSLMRQRKAVMNKYGYVMREMARDIQKYNVEHAYAYNSSFDDKVFTFNCDWYKCNNPLDNVAIHDIWGYATKCITTSDINYKVFCEQHERFTDTGNYKSSAEVVYQYITGNPDFIEDHMGLYDSIIEGQILYYCIVERGAKWHFDYPTTRILPRETPHPFTIKVNNKPIYEGNYIKKYNRNDVWNFTTI
;
A
#
# COMPACT_ATOMS: atom_id res chain seq x y z
N MET A 1 -12.94 16.15 12.88
CA MET A 1 -12.89 14.69 13.24
C MET A 1 -11.45 14.19 13.11
N TYR A 2 -11.02 13.19 13.89
CA TYR A 2 -9.66 12.64 13.79
C TYR A 2 -9.66 11.19 13.30
N ILE A 3 -8.75 10.87 12.40
CA ILE A 3 -8.48 9.51 11.93
C ILE A 3 -7.01 9.16 12.12
N MET A 4 -6.71 7.86 12.15
CA MET A 4 -5.34 7.35 12.11
C MET A 4 -5.03 6.78 10.73
N VAL A 5 -3.83 7.05 10.22
CA VAL A 5 -3.26 6.32 9.08
C VAL A 5 -2.00 5.64 9.56
N PHE A 6 -1.82 4.36 9.27
CA PHE A 6 -0.74 3.56 9.82
C PHE A 6 -0.18 2.59 8.78
N ASP A 7 1.07 2.20 8.95
CA ASP A 7 1.75 1.23 8.11
C ASP A 7 2.78 0.44 8.95
N THR A 8 3.04 -0.81 8.55
CA THR A 8 3.97 -1.72 9.22
C THR A 8 4.97 -2.37 8.27
N GLU A 9 6.22 -2.44 8.71
CA GLU A 9 7.24 -3.25 8.03
C GLU A 9 7.56 -4.54 8.79
N THR A 10 7.74 -5.62 8.03
CA THR A 10 7.80 -6.97 8.59
C THR A 10 8.90 -7.83 7.99
N THR A 11 9.31 -8.83 8.77
CA THR A 11 10.36 -9.78 8.36
C THR A 11 9.94 -10.74 7.25
N SER A 12 8.68 -11.17 7.19
CA SER A 12 8.19 -12.12 6.18
C SER A 12 6.66 -12.12 6.11
N LEU A 13 6.09 -12.72 5.05
CA LEU A 13 4.64 -12.83 4.92
C LEU A 13 4.02 -13.93 5.80
N ASP A 14 4.75 -15.02 6.08
CA ASP A 14 4.21 -16.17 6.84
C ASP A 14 4.26 -15.94 8.36
N LYS A 15 5.35 -15.36 8.84
CA LYS A 15 5.54 -14.96 10.24
C LYS A 15 5.92 -13.49 10.25
N PRO A 16 4.93 -12.58 10.21
CA PRO A 16 5.17 -11.16 10.02
C PRO A 16 5.62 -10.52 11.32
N PHE A 17 6.80 -10.89 11.83
CA PHE A 17 7.40 -10.17 12.95
C PHE A 17 7.66 -8.73 12.51
N CYS A 18 6.97 -7.82 13.18
CA CYS A 18 7.00 -6.40 12.88
C CYS A 18 8.30 -5.81 13.44
N TYR A 19 9.07 -5.14 12.57
CA TYR A 19 10.28 -4.43 12.98
C TYR A 19 10.11 -2.91 12.94
N ASP A 20 9.10 -2.40 12.23
CA ASP A 20 8.79 -0.99 12.12
C ASP A 20 7.28 -0.74 12.19
N ILE A 21 6.88 0.30 12.91
CA ILE A 21 5.51 0.81 12.93
C ILE A 21 5.56 2.31 12.78
N GLY A 22 4.82 2.84 11.83
CA GLY A 22 4.54 4.27 11.79
C GLY A 22 3.06 4.55 11.74
N TYR A 23 2.70 5.71 12.25
CA TYR A 23 1.36 6.24 12.07
C TYR A 23 1.32 7.75 12.18
N ILE A 24 0.27 8.30 11.59
CA ILE A 24 -0.15 9.68 11.76
C ILE A 24 -1.57 9.75 12.31
N ILE A 25 -1.90 10.84 13.00
CA ILE A 25 -3.29 11.21 13.27
C ILE A 25 -3.59 12.50 12.51
N MET A 26 -4.61 12.46 11.67
CA MET A 26 -5.00 13.58 10.80
C MET A 26 -6.36 14.14 11.21
N ASN A 27 -6.47 15.46 11.24
CA ASN A 27 -7.72 16.18 11.33
C ASN A 27 -8.39 16.23 9.95
N CYS A 28 -9.56 15.62 9.83
CA CYS A 28 -10.29 15.52 8.56
C CYS A 28 -10.82 16.86 8.05
N ASP A 29 -10.97 17.86 8.92
CA ASP A 29 -11.61 19.13 8.57
C ASP A 29 -10.64 20.04 7.77
N ASN A 30 -9.34 19.93 8.05
CA ASN A 30 -8.30 20.77 7.44
C ASN A 30 -7.13 19.97 6.84
N GLY A 31 -7.11 18.63 6.98
CA GLY A 31 -6.01 17.77 6.52
C GLY A 31 -4.75 17.84 7.38
N GLU A 32 -4.79 18.51 8.51
CA GLU A 32 -3.61 18.71 9.37
C GLU A 32 -3.22 17.42 10.10
N THR A 33 -1.94 17.07 10.04
CA THR A 33 -1.39 15.98 10.85
C THR A 33 -1.03 16.49 12.25
N VAL A 34 -1.70 15.97 13.28
CA VAL A 34 -1.53 16.38 14.69
C VAL A 34 -0.66 15.42 15.51
N VAL A 35 -0.40 14.22 14.99
CA VAL A 35 0.54 13.23 15.56
C VAL A 35 1.32 12.59 14.42
N GLN A 36 2.63 12.41 14.63
CA GLN A 36 3.51 11.59 13.82
C GLN A 36 4.36 10.76 14.77
N LYS A 37 4.31 9.43 14.66
CA LYS A 37 5.20 8.56 15.43
C LYS A 37 5.80 7.48 14.54
N HIS A 38 7.08 7.21 14.78
CA HIS A 38 7.86 6.19 14.09
C HIS A 38 8.58 5.34 15.12
N PHE A 39 8.31 4.04 15.10
CA PHE A 39 8.83 3.09 16.08
C PHE A 39 9.60 1.96 15.43
N VAL A 40 10.80 1.71 15.93
CA VAL A 40 11.57 0.50 15.63
C VAL A 40 11.34 -0.52 16.75
N ILE A 41 10.99 -1.76 16.41
CA ILE A 41 10.64 -2.77 17.40
C ILE A 41 11.89 -3.46 17.94
N GLU A 42 12.17 -3.22 19.23
CA GLU A 42 13.38 -3.67 19.95
C GLU A 42 13.61 -5.18 19.81
N GLN A 43 12.56 -5.99 19.96
CA GLN A 43 12.67 -7.45 19.95
C GLN A 43 13.16 -8.01 18.61
N VAL A 44 12.77 -7.38 17.49
CA VAL A 44 13.20 -7.81 16.16
C VAL A 44 14.55 -7.19 15.81
N TRP A 45 14.74 -5.90 16.13
CA TRP A 45 15.96 -5.16 15.84
C TRP A 45 17.24 -5.78 16.43
N HIS A 46 17.15 -6.28 17.66
CA HIS A 46 18.28 -6.92 18.33
C HIS A 46 18.44 -8.40 17.98
N ASN A 47 17.43 -9.03 17.36
CA ASN A 47 17.51 -10.39 16.87
C ASN A 47 18.05 -10.39 15.43
N LEU A 48 19.38 -10.30 15.29
CA LEU A 48 20.05 -10.20 13.98
C LEU A 48 19.61 -11.29 12.98
N PRO A 49 19.59 -12.60 13.35
CA PRO A 49 19.14 -13.63 12.40
C PRO A 49 17.72 -13.41 11.90
N LEU A 50 16.83 -12.90 12.76
CA LEU A 50 15.45 -12.61 12.39
C LEU A 50 15.37 -11.36 11.50
N PHE A 51 16.05 -10.27 11.86
CA PHE A 51 16.06 -9.05 11.05
C PHE A 51 16.65 -9.28 9.65
N GLU A 52 17.69 -10.10 9.53
CA GLU A 52 18.33 -10.45 8.24
C GLU A 52 17.42 -11.24 7.28
N SER A 53 16.27 -11.71 7.76
CA SER A 53 15.23 -12.31 6.91
C SER A 53 14.26 -11.29 6.30
N ALA A 54 14.28 -10.03 6.76
CA ALA A 54 13.43 -8.97 6.26
C ALA A 54 13.71 -8.61 4.79
N TYR A 55 12.65 -8.22 4.08
CA TYR A 55 12.73 -7.83 2.68
C TYR A 55 13.57 -6.57 2.47
N TYR A 56 13.47 -5.58 3.37
CA TYR A 56 14.22 -4.31 3.33
C TYR A 56 15.35 -4.24 4.37
N LYS A 57 16.05 -5.35 4.60
CA LYS A 57 17.09 -5.43 5.64
C LYS A 57 18.26 -4.46 5.44
N GLU A 58 18.57 -4.10 4.21
CA GLU A 58 19.60 -3.13 3.85
C GLU A 58 19.32 -1.72 4.41
N LYS A 59 18.03 -1.38 4.61
CA LYS A 59 17.59 -0.09 5.18
C LYS A 59 17.89 0.07 6.66
N ARG A 60 18.50 -0.94 7.30
CA ARG A 60 18.94 -0.86 8.69
C ARG A 60 19.84 0.35 8.97
N VAL A 61 20.69 0.72 8.02
CA VAL A 61 21.58 1.90 8.16
C VAL A 61 20.76 3.18 8.26
N ASP A 62 19.66 3.28 7.52
CA ASP A 62 18.77 4.44 7.51
C ASP A 62 18.00 4.55 8.83
N TYR A 63 17.49 3.44 9.35
CA TYR A 63 16.89 3.40 10.69
C TYR A 63 17.87 3.84 11.79
N VAL A 64 19.15 3.46 11.72
CA VAL A 64 20.18 3.95 12.65
C VAL A 64 20.32 5.47 12.55
N SER A 65 20.30 6.03 11.34
CA SER A 65 20.33 7.47 11.11
C SER A 65 19.10 8.17 11.72
N LEU A 66 17.90 7.64 11.49
CA LEU A 66 16.65 8.19 12.03
C LEU A 66 16.62 8.17 13.56
N MET A 67 17.05 7.08 14.17
CA MET A 67 17.12 6.97 15.63
C MET A 67 18.14 7.95 16.24
N ARG A 68 19.29 8.15 15.59
CA ARG A 68 20.28 9.17 16.02
C ARG A 68 19.72 10.59 15.94
N GLN A 69 18.91 10.85 14.92
CA GLN A 69 18.19 12.12 14.73
C GLN A 69 16.95 12.24 15.62
N ARG A 70 16.60 11.21 16.40
CA ARG A 70 15.38 11.11 17.21
C ARG A 70 14.08 11.23 16.39
N LYS A 71 14.15 10.89 15.11
CA LYS A 71 12.98 10.81 14.20
C LYS A 71 12.26 9.48 14.32
N ALA A 72 12.98 8.42 14.66
CA ALA A 72 12.44 7.12 15.03
C ALA A 72 12.82 6.78 16.48
N VAL A 73 11.95 6.06 17.19
CA VAL A 73 12.18 5.65 18.57
C VAL A 73 12.14 4.13 18.66
N MET A 74 13.24 3.53 19.12
CA MET A 74 13.23 2.09 19.41
C MET A 74 12.49 1.81 20.71
N ASN A 75 11.55 0.87 20.69
CA ASN A 75 10.82 0.45 21.88
C ASN A 75 10.32 -0.99 21.78
N LYS A 76 9.94 -1.56 22.93
CA LYS A 76 9.27 -2.86 22.97
C LYS A 76 7.89 -2.78 22.33
N TYR A 77 7.53 -3.80 21.56
CA TYR A 77 6.23 -3.87 20.86
C TYR A 77 5.03 -3.52 21.77
N GLY A 78 4.92 -4.16 22.94
CA GLY A 78 3.83 -3.88 23.89
C GLY A 78 3.84 -2.46 24.50
N TYR A 79 4.99 -1.76 24.50
CA TYR A 79 5.04 -0.33 24.84
C TYR A 79 4.46 0.51 23.70
N VAL A 80 4.84 0.21 22.46
CA VAL A 80 4.31 0.87 21.26
C VAL A 80 2.78 0.73 21.18
N MET A 81 2.24 -0.46 21.45
CA MET A 81 0.78 -0.67 21.48
C MET A 81 0.08 0.22 22.51
N ARG A 82 0.66 0.39 23.70
CA ARG A 82 0.10 1.29 24.73
C ARG A 82 0.19 2.76 24.32
N GLU A 83 1.27 3.18 23.67
CA GLU A 83 1.41 4.54 23.15
C GLU A 83 0.37 4.83 22.07
N MET A 84 0.17 3.90 21.14
CA MET A 84 -0.82 4.01 20.08
C MET A 84 -2.24 4.05 20.67
N ALA A 85 -2.56 3.19 21.65
CA ALA A 85 -3.85 3.22 22.36
C ALA A 85 -4.11 4.55 23.08
N ARG A 86 -3.08 5.15 23.70
CA ARG A 86 -3.20 6.48 24.34
C ARG A 86 -3.51 7.57 23.33
N ASP A 87 -2.86 7.54 22.17
CA ASP A 87 -3.13 8.51 21.12
C ASP A 87 -4.54 8.35 20.53
N ILE A 88 -4.96 7.10 20.24
CA ILE A 88 -6.32 6.78 19.80
C ILE A 88 -7.34 7.35 20.78
N GLN A 89 -7.16 7.11 22.08
CA GLN A 89 -8.04 7.63 23.13
C GLN A 89 -8.00 9.17 23.21
N LYS A 90 -6.81 9.76 23.18
CA LYS A 90 -6.61 11.22 23.30
C LYS A 90 -7.34 11.99 22.20
N TYR A 91 -7.34 11.47 20.98
CA TYR A 91 -7.95 12.11 19.81
C TYR A 91 -9.33 11.55 19.46
N ASN A 92 -9.87 10.61 20.27
CA ASN A 92 -11.12 9.90 20.00
C ASN A 92 -11.17 9.34 18.58
N VAL A 93 -10.11 8.62 18.19
CA VAL A 93 -10.03 7.99 16.87
C VAL A 93 -10.94 6.77 16.84
N GLU A 94 -11.97 6.83 16.00
CA GLU A 94 -12.92 5.72 15.78
C GLU A 94 -12.61 4.94 14.49
N HIS A 95 -11.81 5.54 13.60
CA HIS A 95 -11.49 5.00 12.28
C HIS A 95 -9.99 5.12 11.96
N ALA A 96 -9.43 4.02 11.49
CA ALA A 96 -8.04 3.92 11.04
C ALA A 96 -7.99 3.44 9.58
N TYR A 97 -6.89 3.76 8.90
CA TYR A 97 -6.71 3.50 7.48
C TYR A 97 -5.28 2.99 7.24
N ALA A 98 -5.15 2.09 6.27
CA ALA A 98 -3.87 1.65 5.73
C ALA A 98 -4.08 1.24 4.26
N TYR A 99 -3.05 1.32 3.42
CA TYR A 99 -3.13 0.85 2.04
C TYR A 99 -2.95 -0.66 2.01
N ASN A 100 -3.93 -1.38 1.44
CA ASN A 100 -3.99 -2.84 1.57
C ASN A 100 -4.05 -3.28 3.05
N SER A 101 -4.86 -2.57 3.85
CA SER A 101 -4.96 -2.67 5.32
C SER A 101 -5.14 -4.08 5.89
N SER A 102 -5.69 -5.02 5.12
CA SER A 102 -5.79 -6.43 5.51
C SER A 102 -4.43 -7.10 5.77
N PHE A 103 -3.34 -6.52 5.26
CA PHE A 103 -1.98 -6.93 5.58
C PHE A 103 -1.61 -6.46 6.98
N ASP A 104 -1.61 -5.16 7.24
CA ASP A 104 -1.19 -4.57 8.51
C ASP A 104 -2.04 -5.06 9.69
N ASP A 105 -3.36 -5.21 9.51
CA ASP A 105 -4.23 -5.77 10.54
C ASP A 105 -3.79 -7.18 10.99
N LYS A 106 -3.33 -8.01 10.04
CA LYS A 106 -2.74 -9.33 10.36
C LYS A 106 -1.40 -9.18 11.08
N VAL A 107 -0.59 -8.19 10.72
CA VAL A 107 0.69 -7.90 11.40
C VAL A 107 0.43 -7.54 12.86
N PHE A 108 -0.52 -6.63 13.13
CA PHE A 108 -0.91 -6.25 14.48
C PHE A 108 -1.44 -7.44 15.28
N THR A 109 -2.39 -8.18 14.72
CA THR A 109 -2.96 -9.37 15.36
C THR A 109 -1.88 -10.39 15.72
N PHE A 110 -1.04 -10.77 14.76
CA PHE A 110 0.03 -11.77 14.96
C PHE A 110 0.99 -11.37 16.08
N ASN A 111 1.48 -10.12 16.06
CA ASN A 111 2.47 -9.67 17.04
C ASN A 111 1.85 -9.45 18.42
N CYS A 112 0.60 -8.97 18.51
CA CYS A 112 -0.12 -8.86 19.78
C CYS A 112 -0.33 -10.23 20.44
N ASP A 113 -0.74 -11.22 19.64
CA ASP A 113 -0.88 -12.61 20.10
C ASP A 113 0.48 -13.21 20.51
N TRP A 114 1.54 -12.93 19.77
CA TRP A 114 2.88 -13.42 20.06
C TRP A 114 3.44 -12.84 21.37
N TYR A 115 3.38 -11.51 21.51
CA TYR A 115 3.92 -10.79 22.66
C TYR A 115 2.96 -10.70 23.85
N LYS A 116 1.74 -11.23 23.74
CA LYS A 116 0.71 -11.24 24.78
C LYS A 116 0.37 -9.83 25.26
N CYS A 117 0.08 -8.94 24.33
CA CYS A 117 -0.39 -7.59 24.60
C CYS A 117 -1.68 -7.27 23.86
N ASN A 118 -2.38 -6.23 24.32
CA ASN A 118 -3.61 -5.78 23.67
C ASN A 118 -3.30 -5.12 22.33
N ASN A 119 -4.11 -5.39 21.32
CA ASN A 119 -4.07 -4.71 20.04
C ASN A 119 -4.83 -3.38 20.14
N PRO A 120 -4.18 -2.23 19.89
CA PRO A 120 -4.83 -0.91 19.98
C PRO A 120 -5.94 -0.71 18.94
N LEU A 121 -5.95 -1.52 17.87
CA LEU A 121 -6.91 -1.41 16.78
C LEU A 121 -8.17 -2.26 16.94
N ASP A 122 -8.27 -3.14 17.96
CA ASP A 122 -9.42 -4.05 18.14
C ASP A 122 -10.78 -3.34 18.24
N ASN A 123 -10.78 -2.08 18.68
CA ASN A 123 -12.00 -1.26 18.83
C ASN A 123 -12.04 -0.06 17.86
N VAL A 124 -11.23 -0.10 16.80
CA VAL A 124 -11.15 0.95 15.77
C VAL A 124 -11.50 0.34 14.43
N ALA A 125 -12.41 0.95 13.68
CA ALA A 125 -12.77 0.45 12.35
C ALA A 125 -11.61 0.71 11.38
N ILE A 126 -11.07 -0.36 10.77
CA ILE A 126 -9.98 -0.27 9.79
C ILE A 126 -10.56 -0.26 8.37
N HIS A 127 -10.12 0.72 7.57
CA HIS A 127 -10.53 0.90 6.18
C HIS A 127 -9.34 0.76 5.22
N ASP A 128 -9.59 0.28 4.00
CA ASP A 128 -8.55 0.05 2.99
C ASP A 128 -8.43 1.21 1.99
N ILE A 129 -7.32 1.95 2.05
CA ILE A 129 -7.03 3.08 1.16
C ILE A 129 -6.89 2.61 -0.29
N TRP A 130 -6.52 1.35 -0.53
CA TRP A 130 -6.47 0.80 -1.89
C TRP A 130 -7.86 0.78 -2.55
N GLY A 131 -8.92 0.58 -1.77
CA GLY A 131 -10.30 0.67 -2.26
C GLY A 131 -10.64 2.09 -2.72
N TYR A 132 -10.24 3.09 -1.94
CA TYR A 132 -10.39 4.51 -2.28
C TYR A 132 -9.61 4.84 -3.57
N ALA A 133 -8.33 4.48 -3.64
CA ALA A 133 -7.50 4.68 -4.82
C ALA A 133 -8.07 3.96 -6.05
N THR A 134 -8.58 2.73 -5.88
CA THR A 134 -9.26 1.98 -6.95
C THR A 134 -10.44 2.78 -7.48
N LYS A 135 -11.34 3.21 -6.58
CA LYS A 135 -12.58 3.90 -6.94
C LYS A 135 -12.33 5.25 -7.58
N CYS A 136 -11.38 6.03 -7.06
CA CYS A 136 -11.21 7.44 -7.42
C CYS A 136 -10.16 7.65 -8.51
N ILE A 137 -9.19 6.76 -8.63
CA ILE A 137 -7.98 6.97 -9.43
C ILE A 137 -7.82 5.83 -10.43
N THR A 138 -7.42 4.65 -9.98
CA THR A 138 -6.79 3.66 -10.88
C THR A 138 -7.74 3.04 -11.90
N THR A 139 -9.04 2.93 -11.57
CA THR A 139 -10.07 2.42 -12.48
C THR A 139 -10.92 3.51 -13.13
N SER A 140 -11.10 4.65 -12.44
CA SER A 140 -12.04 5.70 -12.85
C SER A 140 -11.37 6.86 -13.59
N ASP A 141 -10.08 7.09 -13.39
CA ASP A 141 -9.36 8.17 -14.05
C ASP A 141 -8.54 7.64 -15.23
N ILE A 142 -8.95 8.02 -16.45
CA ILE A 142 -8.24 7.62 -17.66
C ILE A 142 -6.80 8.16 -17.70
N ASN A 143 -6.54 9.33 -17.09
CA ASN A 143 -5.22 9.93 -17.07
C ASN A 143 -4.23 9.13 -16.22
N TYR A 144 -4.71 8.34 -15.27
CA TYR A 144 -3.85 7.43 -14.51
C TYR A 144 -3.18 6.38 -15.41
N LYS A 145 -3.96 5.79 -16.33
CA LYS A 145 -3.43 4.82 -17.29
C LYS A 145 -2.46 5.48 -18.27
N VAL A 146 -2.78 6.70 -18.73
CA VAL A 146 -1.87 7.51 -19.57
C VAL A 146 -0.54 7.77 -18.84
N PHE A 147 -0.59 8.17 -17.57
CA PHE A 147 0.59 8.35 -16.73
C PHE A 147 1.40 7.05 -16.62
N CYS A 148 0.74 5.92 -16.40
CA CYS A 148 1.43 4.62 -16.32
C CYS A 148 2.11 4.24 -17.63
N GLU A 149 1.50 4.52 -18.79
CA GLU A 149 2.13 4.30 -20.10
C GLU A 149 3.35 5.21 -20.31
N GLN A 150 3.24 6.49 -19.94
CA GLN A 150 4.33 7.47 -20.11
C GLN A 150 5.54 7.19 -19.22
N HIS A 151 5.31 6.62 -18.03
CA HIS A 151 6.35 6.38 -17.04
C HIS A 151 6.60 4.89 -16.78
N GLU A 152 6.18 3.99 -17.67
CA GLU A 152 6.45 2.56 -17.58
C GLU A 152 6.05 1.91 -16.24
N ARG A 153 4.91 2.30 -15.68
CA ARG A 153 4.42 1.81 -14.37
C ARG A 153 3.63 0.52 -14.51
N PHE A 154 4.35 -0.57 -14.74
CA PHE A 154 3.78 -1.90 -14.96
C PHE A 154 4.27 -2.94 -13.95
N THR A 155 3.42 -3.90 -13.62
CA THR A 155 3.82 -5.10 -12.88
C THR A 155 4.67 -6.01 -13.76
N ASP A 156 5.35 -7.00 -13.17
CA ASP A 156 6.14 -7.98 -13.93
C ASP A 156 5.31 -8.78 -14.96
N THR A 157 3.99 -8.86 -14.74
CA THR A 157 3.04 -9.49 -15.66
C THR A 157 2.50 -8.55 -16.75
N GLY A 158 2.97 -7.30 -16.77
CA GLY A 158 2.61 -6.29 -17.78
C GLY A 158 1.30 -5.54 -17.50
N ASN A 159 0.68 -5.73 -16.34
CA ASN A 159 -0.53 -4.98 -15.93
C ASN A 159 -0.14 -3.62 -15.35
N TYR A 160 -1.08 -2.66 -15.29
CA TYR A 160 -0.82 -1.39 -14.62
C TYR A 160 -0.58 -1.61 -13.12
N LYS A 161 0.43 -0.95 -12.55
CA LYS A 161 0.65 -0.96 -11.10
C LYS A 161 -0.48 -0.21 -10.39
N SER A 162 -0.73 -0.58 -9.14
CA SER A 162 -1.68 0.09 -8.24
C SER A 162 -1.14 0.17 -6.81
N SER A 163 0.18 0.22 -6.64
CA SER A 163 0.80 0.41 -5.32
C SER A 163 0.62 1.85 -4.84
N ALA A 164 0.75 2.07 -3.53
CA ALA A 164 0.74 3.40 -2.93
C ALA A 164 1.74 4.33 -3.63
N GLU A 165 2.99 3.90 -3.83
CA GLU A 165 4.02 4.66 -4.55
C GLU A 165 3.53 5.18 -5.92
N VAL A 166 2.99 4.32 -6.79
CA VAL A 166 2.58 4.74 -8.14
C VAL A 166 1.36 5.65 -8.12
N VAL A 167 0.42 5.38 -7.21
CA VAL A 167 -0.72 6.28 -7.00
C VAL A 167 -0.24 7.65 -6.50
N TYR A 168 0.75 7.67 -5.60
CA TYR A 168 1.33 8.89 -5.09
C TYR A 168 2.08 9.71 -6.15
N GLN A 169 2.92 9.05 -6.93
CA GLN A 169 3.61 9.64 -8.09
C GLN A 169 2.62 10.33 -9.03
N TYR A 170 1.47 9.69 -9.29
CA TYR A 170 0.42 10.26 -10.13
C TYR A 170 -0.22 11.52 -9.52
N ILE A 171 -0.69 11.46 -8.26
CA ILE A 171 -1.41 12.59 -7.66
C ILE A 171 -0.50 13.79 -7.39
N THR A 172 0.80 13.57 -7.22
CA THR A 172 1.80 14.64 -7.02
C THR A 172 2.42 15.13 -8.32
N GLY A 173 2.21 14.43 -9.44
CA GLY A 173 2.90 14.71 -10.70
C GLY A 173 4.41 14.50 -10.62
N ASN A 174 4.89 13.70 -9.67
CA ASN A 174 6.30 13.41 -9.46
C ASN A 174 6.59 11.93 -9.76
N PRO A 175 6.87 11.57 -11.02
CA PRO A 175 7.16 10.18 -11.38
C PRO A 175 8.44 9.67 -10.70
N ASP A 176 9.41 10.53 -10.38
CA ASP A 176 10.71 10.12 -9.85
C ASP A 176 10.69 9.87 -8.32
N PHE A 177 9.54 10.03 -7.67
CA PHE A 177 9.36 9.66 -6.27
C PHE A 177 9.59 8.16 -6.07
N ILE A 178 10.36 7.80 -5.04
CA ILE A 178 10.63 6.42 -4.63
C ILE A 178 10.25 6.31 -3.15
N GLU A 179 9.49 5.27 -2.81
CA GLU A 179 9.04 5.03 -1.45
C GLU A 179 10.19 4.60 -0.52
N ASP A 180 10.20 5.16 0.68
CA ASP A 180 11.24 4.87 1.67
C ASP A 180 11.01 3.51 2.36
N HIS A 181 9.86 2.86 2.17
CA HIS A 181 9.44 1.60 2.83
C HIS A 181 9.73 1.63 4.32
N MET A 182 9.11 2.60 4.97
CA MET A 182 9.20 2.85 6.40
C MET A 182 7.85 3.34 6.86
N GLY A 183 7.34 2.74 7.94
CA GLY A 183 5.94 2.87 8.29
C GLY A 183 5.48 4.32 8.48
N LEU A 184 6.32 5.24 9.00
CA LEU A 184 5.86 6.63 9.17
C LEU A 184 5.79 7.37 7.83
N TYR A 185 6.78 7.18 6.96
CA TYR A 185 6.82 7.86 5.67
C TYR A 185 5.69 7.35 4.76
N ASP A 186 5.45 6.04 4.79
CA ASP A 186 4.39 5.40 4.02
C ASP A 186 3.02 5.84 4.57
N SER A 187 2.82 5.86 5.90
CA SER A 187 1.61 6.44 6.52
C SER A 187 1.31 7.88 6.09
N ILE A 188 2.34 8.71 5.89
CA ILE A 188 2.18 10.10 5.42
C ILE A 188 1.69 10.13 3.97
N ILE A 189 2.31 9.33 3.11
CA ILE A 189 1.98 9.22 1.69
C ILE A 189 0.56 8.66 1.51
N GLU A 190 0.24 7.59 2.23
CA GLU A 190 -1.08 6.99 2.28
C GLU A 190 -2.15 7.98 2.75
N GLY A 191 -1.85 8.77 3.79
CA GLY A 191 -2.73 9.84 4.26
C GLY A 191 -3.01 10.89 3.18
N GLN A 192 -2.01 11.24 2.37
CA GLN A 192 -2.18 12.15 1.24
C GLN A 192 -3.03 11.53 0.11
N ILE A 193 -2.85 10.24 -0.19
CA ILE A 193 -3.69 9.51 -1.15
C ILE A 193 -5.14 9.49 -0.68
N LEU A 194 -5.38 9.17 0.59
CA LEU A 194 -6.71 9.15 1.19
C LEU A 194 -7.36 10.53 1.12
N TYR A 195 -6.64 11.57 1.54
CA TYR A 195 -7.11 12.95 1.52
C TYR A 195 -7.47 13.39 0.10
N TYR A 196 -6.62 13.09 -0.89
CA TYR A 196 -6.90 13.34 -2.30
C TYR A 196 -8.19 12.65 -2.78
N CYS A 197 -8.36 11.35 -2.46
CA CYS A 197 -9.56 10.62 -2.84
C CYS A 197 -10.84 11.23 -2.25
N ILE A 198 -10.78 11.75 -1.03
CA ILE A 198 -11.93 12.30 -0.33
C ILE A 198 -12.23 13.74 -0.75
N VAL A 199 -11.23 14.61 -0.69
CA VAL A 199 -11.41 16.05 -0.90
C VAL A 199 -11.50 16.38 -2.38
N GLU A 200 -10.59 15.84 -3.20
CA GLU A 200 -10.53 16.18 -4.64
C GLU A 200 -11.46 15.30 -5.48
N ARG A 201 -11.75 14.07 -5.03
CA ARG A 201 -12.54 13.10 -5.80
C ARG A 201 -13.90 12.75 -5.18
N GLY A 202 -14.23 13.33 -4.02
CA GLY A 202 -15.56 13.20 -3.40
C GLY A 202 -15.86 11.81 -2.83
N ALA A 203 -14.83 11.01 -2.50
CA ALA A 203 -15.02 9.80 -1.71
C ALA A 203 -15.55 10.14 -0.31
N LYS A 204 -16.22 9.17 0.32
CA LYS A 204 -16.78 9.34 1.65
C LYS A 204 -15.81 8.83 2.70
N TRP A 205 -15.69 9.55 3.82
CA TRP A 205 -15.07 9.00 5.02
C TRP A 205 -15.79 7.72 5.47
N HIS A 206 -15.04 6.78 6.05
CA HIS A 206 -15.56 5.57 6.72
C HIS A 206 -16.33 4.62 5.82
N PHE A 207 -15.88 4.48 4.58
CA PHE A 207 -16.56 3.67 3.58
C PHE A 207 -15.59 2.70 2.90
N ASP A 208 -15.95 1.42 2.90
CA ASP A 208 -15.13 0.40 2.23
C ASP A 208 -15.50 0.28 0.76
N TYR A 209 -14.64 0.82 -0.09
CA TYR A 209 -14.76 0.69 -1.54
C TYR A 209 -14.15 -0.64 -2.02
N PRO A 210 -14.72 -1.28 -3.06
CA PRO A 210 -14.13 -2.48 -3.65
C PRO A 210 -12.73 -2.24 -4.21
N THR A 211 -11.80 -3.16 -3.95
CA THR A 211 -10.45 -3.14 -4.53
C THR A 211 -10.40 -3.88 -5.86
N THR A 212 -9.56 -3.40 -6.79
CA THR A 212 -9.27 -4.09 -8.05
C THR A 212 -7.80 -4.49 -8.08
N ARG A 213 -7.54 -5.78 -7.83
CA ARG A 213 -6.16 -6.30 -7.72
C ARG A 213 -5.39 -6.34 -9.04
N ILE A 214 -6.10 -6.54 -10.14
CA ILE A 214 -5.50 -6.66 -11.47
C ILE A 214 -6.08 -5.54 -12.33
N LEU A 215 -5.22 -4.62 -12.74
CA LEU A 215 -5.55 -3.56 -13.68
C LEU A 215 -5.01 -3.94 -15.07
N PRO A 216 -5.81 -4.63 -15.89
CA PRO A 216 -5.33 -5.15 -17.16
C PRO A 216 -4.90 -4.02 -18.10
N ARG A 217 -3.72 -4.20 -18.69
CA ARG A 217 -3.23 -3.37 -19.78
C ARG A 217 -3.59 -4.02 -21.11
N GLU A 218 -4.19 -3.25 -22.01
CA GLU A 218 -4.50 -3.71 -23.36
C GLU A 218 -3.26 -3.57 -24.24
N THR A 219 -2.42 -4.60 -24.26
CA THR A 219 -1.21 -4.61 -25.09
C THR A 219 -1.50 -5.30 -26.41
N PRO A 220 -1.34 -4.63 -27.57
CA PRO A 220 -1.46 -5.29 -28.87
C PRO A 220 -0.33 -6.30 -29.06
N HIS A 221 -0.69 -7.55 -29.32
CA HIS A 221 0.23 -8.62 -29.65
C HIS A 221 0.08 -9.02 -31.11
N PRO A 222 1.16 -9.04 -31.90
CA PRO A 222 1.08 -9.45 -33.29
C PRO A 222 0.72 -10.93 -33.39
N PHE A 223 -0.11 -11.28 -34.36
CA PHE A 223 -0.40 -12.66 -34.71
C PHE A 223 -0.55 -12.85 -36.21
N THR A 224 -0.32 -14.09 -36.63
CA THR A 224 -0.48 -14.52 -38.02
C THR A 224 -1.36 -15.76 -38.05
N ILE A 225 -2.43 -15.74 -38.85
CA ILE A 225 -3.20 -16.94 -39.17
C ILE A 225 -2.62 -17.56 -40.43
N LYS A 226 -2.30 -18.85 -40.36
CA LYS A 226 -1.77 -19.62 -41.50
C LYS A 226 -2.73 -20.75 -41.86
N VAL A 227 -2.98 -20.94 -43.15
CA VAL A 227 -3.67 -22.11 -43.70
C VAL A 227 -2.70 -22.82 -44.63
N ASN A 228 -2.47 -24.11 -44.42
CA ASN A 228 -1.47 -24.90 -45.15
C ASN A 228 -0.08 -24.24 -45.16
N ASN A 229 0.38 -23.77 -43.98
CA ASN A 229 1.62 -23.02 -43.78
C ASN A 229 1.76 -21.69 -44.55
N LYS A 230 0.72 -21.23 -45.27
CA LYS A 230 0.69 -19.94 -45.93
C LYS A 230 -0.01 -18.90 -45.05
N PRO A 231 0.61 -17.74 -44.78
CA PRO A 231 -0.06 -16.66 -44.04
C PRO A 231 -1.27 -16.16 -44.85
N ILE A 232 -2.43 -16.08 -44.20
CA ILE A 232 -3.68 -15.56 -44.78
C ILE A 232 -4.20 -14.32 -44.06
N TYR A 233 -3.72 -14.05 -42.85
CA TYR A 233 -4.06 -12.86 -42.08
C TYR A 233 -2.93 -12.52 -41.13
N GLU A 234 -2.65 -11.23 -40.99
CA GLU A 234 -1.74 -10.65 -40.01
C GLU A 234 -2.49 -9.53 -39.30
N GLY A 235 -2.35 -9.44 -37.98
CA GLY A 235 -2.99 -8.41 -37.20
C GLY A 235 -2.47 -8.38 -35.78
N ASN A 236 -3.14 -7.59 -34.93
CA ASN A 236 -2.84 -7.51 -33.51
C ASN A 236 -4.06 -7.96 -32.69
N TYR A 237 -3.83 -8.65 -31.58
CA TYR A 237 -4.86 -8.98 -30.60
C TYR A 237 -4.51 -8.41 -29.23
N ILE A 238 -5.52 -8.04 -28.45
CA ILE A 238 -5.38 -7.62 -27.05
C ILE A 238 -5.82 -8.72 -26.06
N LYS A 239 -6.63 -9.68 -26.52
CA LYS A 239 -7.04 -10.84 -25.73
C LYS A 239 -7.08 -12.10 -26.59
N LYS A 240 -6.57 -13.21 -26.06
CA LYS A 240 -6.59 -14.53 -26.70
C LYS A 240 -7.04 -15.57 -25.69
N TYR A 241 -7.99 -16.41 -26.07
CA TYR A 241 -8.41 -17.57 -25.26
C TYR A 241 -8.85 -18.73 -26.13
N ASN A 242 -8.73 -19.95 -25.61
CA ASN A 242 -9.21 -21.17 -26.27
C ASN A 242 -10.47 -21.65 -25.55
N ARG A 243 -11.50 -22.01 -26.32
CA ARG A 243 -12.69 -22.69 -25.79
C ARG A 243 -13.13 -23.74 -26.81
N ASN A 244 -13.20 -25.00 -26.38
CA ASN A 244 -13.63 -26.12 -27.23
C ASN A 244 -12.86 -26.18 -28.57
N ASP A 245 -11.52 -26.12 -28.50
CA ASP A 245 -10.62 -26.10 -29.67
C ASP A 245 -10.78 -24.90 -30.63
N VAL A 246 -11.58 -23.91 -30.25
CA VAL A 246 -11.70 -22.64 -30.97
C VAL A 246 -10.84 -21.58 -30.29
N TRP A 247 -9.85 -21.07 -31.01
CA TRP A 247 -9.09 -19.89 -30.60
C TRP A 247 -9.88 -18.62 -30.92
N ASN A 248 -10.13 -17.83 -29.87
CA ASN A 248 -10.81 -16.55 -29.96
C ASN A 248 -9.77 -15.44 -29.75
N PHE A 249 -9.81 -14.44 -30.63
CA PHE A 249 -8.95 -13.27 -30.58
C PHE A 249 -9.83 -12.02 -30.51
N THR A 250 -9.56 -11.13 -29.55
CA THR A 250 -10.11 -9.78 -29.55
C THR A 250 -9.06 -8.87 -30.19
N THR A 251 -9.37 -8.32 -31.35
CA THR A 251 -8.51 -7.39 -32.09
C THR A 251 -8.84 -5.95 -31.74
N ILE A 252 -7.92 -5.02 -32.06
CA ILE A 252 -8.15 -3.56 -32.02
C ILE A 252 -8.70 -3.13 -33.37
#